data_AF-A0A1H4G4M1-F1
#
_entry.id   AF-A0A1H4G4M1-F1
#
_cell.length_a   1.000
_cell.length_b   1.000
_cell.length_c   1.000
_cell.angle_alpha   90.00
_cell.angle_beta   90.00
_cell.angle_gamma   90.00
#
_symmetry.space_group_name_H-M   'P 1'
#
loop_
_entity.id
_entity.type
_entity.pdbx_description
1 polymer ?
#
loop_
_entity_poly.entity_id
_entity_poly.type
_entity_poly.pdbx_seq_one_letter_code
_entity_poly.pdbx_strand_id
1 'polypeptide(L)'
;MKSKILILTVYLFLIIGCSPSKSELFKETDSFVESLQTTYESYGMLGGTEHIKTTSDGLYTITPIGRLINIKIQKVVENGEYEELKQNLKDHYEGNSKVNEVYICQAGTIMIDCRN
;
A
#
# COMPACT_ATOMS: atom_id res chain seq x y z
N MET A 1 -20.86 45.36 10.60
CA MET A 1 -20.32 44.05 11.06
C MET A 1 -20.60 42.97 10.03
N LYS A 2 -19.79 42.84 8.96
CA LYS A 2 -20.01 41.84 7.89
C LYS A 2 -18.71 41.41 7.21
N SER A 3 -17.67 41.06 7.97
CA SER A 3 -16.40 40.60 7.39
C SER A 3 -15.66 39.57 8.26
N LYS A 4 -16.39 38.68 8.93
CA LYS A 4 -15.78 37.54 9.68
C LYS A 4 -16.28 36.17 9.21
N ILE A 5 -17.01 36.10 8.10
CA ILE A 5 -17.61 34.86 7.56
C ILE A 5 -16.96 34.53 6.21
N LEU A 6 -15.63 34.58 6.13
CA LEU A 6 -14.91 34.14 4.93
C LEU A 6 -13.60 33.41 5.25
N ILE A 7 -13.46 32.89 6.47
CA ILE A 7 -12.28 32.10 6.90
C ILE A 7 -12.70 30.73 7.47
N LEU A 8 -13.97 30.32 7.30
CA LEU A 8 -14.49 29.07 7.87
C LEU A 8 -15.04 28.08 6.83
N THR A 9 -14.50 28.10 5.61
CA THR A 9 -14.90 27.16 4.54
C THR A 9 -13.74 26.39 3.91
N VAL A 10 -12.49 26.63 4.32
CA VAL A 10 -11.29 25.97 3.76
C VAL A 10 -10.77 24.83 4.66
N TYR A 11 -11.34 24.62 5.84
CA TYR A 11 -10.93 23.53 6.75
C TYR A 11 -11.76 22.24 6.64
N LEU A 12 -12.71 22.14 5.71
CA LEU A 12 -13.60 20.97 5.57
C LEU A 12 -13.16 19.98 4.46
N PHE A 13 -11.94 20.11 3.92
CA PHE A 13 -11.41 19.17 2.92
C PHE A 13 -10.35 18.20 3.47
N LEU A 14 -10.03 18.23 4.77
CA LEU A 14 -8.95 17.42 5.37
C LEU A 14 -9.39 16.06 5.95
N ILE A 15 -10.61 15.59 5.68
CA ILE A 15 -11.11 14.28 6.17
C ILE A 15 -11.59 13.37 5.04
N ILE A 16 -10.99 13.49 3.86
CA ILE A 16 -11.28 12.56 2.76
C ILE A 16 -10.48 11.28 2.97
N GLY A 17 -11.17 10.26 3.48
CA GLY A 17 -11.01 8.91 2.93
C GLY A 17 -9.96 8.02 3.59
N CYS A 18 -10.12 7.73 4.88
CA CYS A 18 -9.65 6.43 5.37
C CYS A 18 -10.58 5.35 4.79
N SER A 19 -10.37 4.94 3.53
CA SER A 19 -11.12 3.83 2.94
C SER A 19 -10.77 2.56 3.72
N PRO A 20 -11.75 1.78 4.22
CA PRO A 20 -11.49 0.55 4.96
C PRO A 20 -10.51 -0.39 4.24
N SER A 21 -10.58 -0.39 2.90
CA SER A 21 -9.69 -1.13 2.00
C SER A 21 -8.20 -0.81 2.17
N LYS A 22 -7.85 0.48 2.29
CA LYS A 22 -6.47 0.94 2.49
C LYS A 22 -5.96 0.54 3.88
N SER A 23 -6.82 0.59 4.91
CA SER A 23 -6.43 0.16 6.25
C SER A 23 -6.13 -1.34 6.30
N GLU A 24 -6.93 -2.18 5.65
CA GLU A 24 -6.67 -3.62 5.57
C GLU A 24 -5.43 -3.92 4.73
N LEU A 25 -5.27 -3.23 3.59
CA LEU A 25 -4.07 -3.33 2.76
C LEU A 25 -2.80 -3.08 3.58
N PHE A 26 -2.73 -1.95 4.30
CA PHE A 26 -1.55 -1.59 5.10
C PHE A 26 -1.29 -2.60 6.21
N LYS A 27 -2.33 -3.08 6.89
CA LYS A 27 -2.20 -4.10 7.92
C LYS A 27 -1.58 -5.39 7.38
N GLU A 28 -2.05 -5.87 6.22
CA GLU A 28 -1.53 -7.10 5.63
C GLU A 28 -0.11 -6.91 5.07
N THR A 29 0.20 -5.75 4.45
CA THR A 29 1.56 -5.46 4.00
C THR A 29 2.54 -5.32 5.16
N ASP A 30 2.14 -4.68 6.27
CA ASP A 30 2.95 -4.57 7.49
C ASP A 30 3.27 -5.95 8.06
N SER A 31 2.26 -6.84 8.12
CA SER A 31 2.45 -8.23 8.54
C SER A 31 3.53 -8.94 7.70
N PHE A 32 3.50 -8.77 6.38
CA PHE A 32 4.53 -9.36 5.51
C PHE A 32 5.91 -8.72 5.70
N VAL A 33 6.01 -7.39 5.77
CA VAL A 33 7.27 -6.68 6.02
C VAL A 33 7.91 -7.15 7.32
N GLU A 34 7.13 -7.24 8.40
CA GLU A 34 7.61 -7.70 9.71
C GLU A 34 8.03 -9.17 9.70
N SER A 35 7.26 -10.01 9.02
CA SER A 35 7.57 -11.43 8.93
C SER A 35 8.89 -11.70 8.19
N LEU A 36 9.27 -10.85 7.22
CA LEU A 36 10.56 -10.92 6.51
C LEU A 36 11.78 -10.57 7.36
N GLN A 37 11.55 -10.02 8.57
CA GLN A 37 12.60 -9.72 9.55
C GLN A 37 12.63 -10.73 10.70
N THR A 38 11.58 -11.53 10.88
CA THR A 38 11.37 -12.32 12.10
C THR A 38 11.17 -13.80 11.85
N THR A 39 10.40 -14.16 10.82
CA THR A 39 9.88 -15.52 10.61
C THR A 39 10.40 -16.13 9.31
N TYR A 40 10.43 -15.33 8.25
CA TYR A 40 10.84 -15.75 6.91
C TYR A 40 12.10 -15.02 6.50
N GLU A 41 13.13 -15.75 6.08
CA GLU A 41 14.28 -15.14 5.40
C GLU A 41 13.87 -14.60 4.02
N SER A 42 12.99 -15.33 3.33
CA SER A 42 12.41 -14.98 2.04
C SER A 42 11.15 -15.81 1.81
N TYR A 43 10.16 -15.22 1.13
CA TYR A 43 9.08 -15.98 0.51
C TYR A 43 9.59 -16.73 -0.73
N GLY A 44 9.04 -17.90 -1.02
CA GLY A 44 9.48 -18.73 -2.15
C GLY A 44 9.37 -18.03 -3.52
N MET A 45 10.14 -18.51 -4.50
CA MET A 45 10.21 -17.93 -5.85
C MET A 45 8.95 -18.18 -6.70
N LEU A 46 8.17 -19.21 -6.38
CA LEU A 46 6.86 -19.47 -7.01
C LEU A 46 5.71 -18.70 -6.34
N GLY A 47 6.06 -17.61 -5.64
CA GLY A 47 5.17 -16.81 -4.80
C GLY A 47 4.79 -17.60 -3.57
N GLY A 48 4.78 -16.96 -2.40
CA GLY A 48 4.05 -17.49 -1.26
C GLY A 48 2.55 -17.53 -1.60
N THR A 49 2.14 -18.39 -2.52
CA THR A 49 0.77 -18.48 -3.04
C THR A 49 -0.20 -18.87 -1.91
N GLU A 50 0.29 -19.68 -0.98
CA GLU A 50 -0.33 -19.99 0.30
C GLU A 50 -0.46 -18.76 1.23
N HIS A 51 0.33 -17.72 0.99
CA HIS A 51 0.34 -16.46 1.72
C HIS A 51 -0.39 -15.33 0.97
N ILE A 52 -0.99 -15.59 -0.20
CA ILE A 52 -1.76 -14.56 -0.91
C ILE A 52 -2.92 -14.09 -0.02
N LYS A 53 -3.08 -12.78 0.06
CA LYS A 53 -4.21 -12.12 0.70
C LYS A 53 -4.93 -11.24 -0.29
N THR A 54 -6.24 -11.25 -0.23
CA THR A 54 -7.08 -10.27 -0.93
C THR A 54 -7.87 -9.53 0.13
N THR A 55 -7.93 -8.20 0.03
CA THR A 55 -8.72 -7.39 0.96
C THR A 55 -10.18 -7.83 0.92
N SER A 56 -10.89 -7.64 2.03
CA SER A 56 -12.25 -8.12 2.22
C SER A 56 -13.25 -7.57 1.19
N ASP A 57 -12.94 -6.42 0.59
CA ASP A 57 -13.71 -5.80 -0.49
C ASP A 57 -13.27 -6.23 -1.91
N GLY A 58 -12.24 -7.07 -2.02
CA GLY A 58 -11.71 -7.57 -3.28
C GLY A 58 -10.87 -6.57 -4.07
N LEU A 59 -10.58 -5.38 -3.56
CA LEU A 59 -9.91 -4.33 -4.34
C LEU A 59 -8.42 -4.59 -4.55
N TYR A 60 -7.74 -5.16 -3.56
CA TYR A 60 -6.30 -5.40 -3.62
C TYR A 60 -5.97 -6.86 -3.37
N THR A 61 -5.06 -7.40 -4.17
CA THR A 61 -4.40 -8.68 -3.89
C THR A 61 -2.94 -8.45 -3.59
N ILE A 62 -2.48 -9.02 -2.49
CA ILE A 62 -1.17 -8.85 -1.89
C ILE A 62 -0.48 -10.21 -1.95
N THR A 63 0.65 -10.27 -2.65
CA THR A 63 1.40 -11.51 -2.90
C THR A 63 2.86 -11.30 -2.53
N PRO A 64 3.33 -11.91 -1.43
CA PRO A 64 4.75 -11.86 -1.11
C PRO A 64 5.54 -12.86 -1.99
N ILE A 65 6.65 -12.40 -2.57
CA ILE A 65 7.52 -13.18 -3.47
C ILE A 65 8.97 -12.81 -3.18
N GLY A 66 9.80 -13.77 -2.79
CA GLY A 66 11.15 -13.42 -2.37
C GLY A 66 11.12 -12.52 -1.13
N ARG A 67 11.87 -11.43 -1.18
CA ARG A 67 11.79 -10.30 -0.24
C ARG A 67 11.04 -9.09 -0.84
N LEU A 68 10.08 -9.35 -1.72
CA LEU A 68 9.23 -8.36 -2.35
C LEU A 68 7.77 -8.61 -1.95
N ILE A 69 6.98 -7.56 -1.90
CA ILE A 69 5.53 -7.65 -1.70
C ILE A 69 4.84 -7.01 -2.89
N ASN A 70 4.14 -7.82 -3.67
CA ASN A 70 3.40 -7.41 -4.86
C ASN A 70 1.97 -7.05 -4.50
N ILE A 71 1.52 -5.88 -4.95
CA ILE A 71 0.16 -5.39 -4.72
C ILE A 71 -0.50 -5.13 -6.07
N LYS A 72 -1.53 -5.92 -6.37
CA LYS A 72 -2.35 -5.79 -7.56
C LYS A 72 -3.69 -5.14 -7.23
N ILE A 73 -4.02 -4.08 -7.98
CA ILE A 73 -5.37 -3.51 -8.02
C ILE A 73 -6.23 -4.43 -8.90
N GLN A 74 -7.34 -4.96 -8.38
CA GLN A 74 -8.15 -5.96 -9.09
C GLN A 74 -9.11 -5.35 -10.11
N LYS A 75 -9.50 -4.08 -9.93
CA LYS A 75 -10.26 -3.33 -10.93
C LYS A 75 -9.34 -2.77 -12.02
N VAL A 76 -9.86 -2.65 -13.24
CA VAL A 76 -9.21 -1.88 -14.30
C VAL A 76 -9.21 -0.41 -13.86
N VAL A 77 -8.03 0.17 -13.78
CA VAL A 77 -7.81 1.55 -13.33
C VAL A 77 -6.86 2.29 -14.26
N GLU A 78 -6.93 3.61 -14.19
CA GLU A 78 -6.00 4.50 -14.87
C GLU A 78 -4.66 4.57 -14.13
N ASN A 79 -3.62 5.05 -14.82
CA ASN A 79 -2.28 5.21 -14.25
C ASN A 79 -2.26 6.09 -12.98
N GLY A 80 -3.19 7.04 -12.86
CA GLY A 80 -3.30 7.90 -11.69
C GLY A 80 -3.56 7.13 -10.39
N GLU A 81 -4.35 6.06 -10.43
CA GLU A 81 -4.67 5.25 -9.24
C GLU A 81 -3.45 4.43 -8.78
N TYR A 82 -2.62 3.97 -9.73
CA TYR A 82 -1.35 3.32 -9.40
C TYR A 82 -0.37 4.29 -8.75
N GLU A 83 -0.28 5.52 -9.27
CA GLU A 83 0.57 6.57 -8.72
C GLU A 83 0.10 7.01 -7.33
N GLU A 84 -1.22 7.18 -7.14
CA GLU A 84 -1.80 7.48 -5.83
C GLU A 84 -1.51 6.36 -4.82
N LEU A 85 -1.73 5.10 -5.20
CA LEU A 85 -1.46 3.97 -4.31
C LEU A 85 0.02 3.86 -3.97
N LYS A 86 0.92 4.04 -4.95
CA LYS A 86 2.36 4.10 -4.72
C LYS A 86 2.70 5.18 -3.71
N GLN A 87 2.17 6.40 -3.86
CA GLN A 87 2.45 7.50 -2.94
C GLN A 87 1.93 7.21 -1.53
N ASN A 88 0.71 6.70 -1.40
CA ASN A 88 0.15 6.31 -0.09
C ASN A 88 1.03 5.27 0.63
N LEU A 89 1.55 4.28 -0.09
CA LEU A 89 2.46 3.26 0.46
C LEU A 89 3.84 3.84 0.79
N LYS A 90 4.36 4.75 -0.04
CA LYS A 90 5.62 5.46 0.26
C LYS A 90 5.51 6.27 1.54
N ASP A 91 4.41 7.00 1.71
CA ASP A 91 4.15 7.81 2.91
C ASP A 91 3.98 6.90 4.14
N HIS A 92 3.27 5.78 4.00
CA HIS A 92 3.10 4.80 5.08
C HIS A 92 4.43 4.17 5.54
N TYR A 93 5.35 3.90 4.62
CA TYR A 93 6.66 3.31 4.93
C TYR A 93 7.80 4.33 5.09
N GLU A 94 7.49 5.62 5.16
CA GLU A 94 8.53 6.65 5.33
C GLU A 94 9.32 6.43 6.62
N GLY A 95 10.65 6.36 6.50
CA GLY A 95 11.56 6.12 7.62
C GLY A 95 11.60 4.67 8.13
N ASN A 96 10.84 3.75 7.52
CA ASN A 96 10.91 2.34 7.87
C ASN A 96 12.13 1.66 7.20
N SER A 97 13.17 1.37 7.98
CA SER A 97 14.41 0.76 7.48
C SER A 97 14.26 -0.67 6.93
N LYS A 98 13.08 -1.28 7.03
CA LYS A 98 12.76 -2.62 6.50
C LYS A 98 12.24 -2.56 5.05
N VAL A 99 11.97 -1.36 4.55
CA VAL A 99 11.49 -1.10 3.20
C VAL A 99 12.49 -0.19 2.49
N ASN A 100 13.08 -0.67 1.41
CA ASN A 100 14.04 0.10 0.60
C ASN A 100 13.33 1.05 -0.34
N GLU A 101 12.31 0.56 -1.03
CA GLU A 101 11.62 1.30 -2.07
C GLU A 101 10.18 0.81 -2.25
N VAL A 102 9.32 1.73 -2.68
CA VAL A 102 7.99 1.41 -3.20
C VAL A 102 7.87 1.97 -4.62
N TYR A 103 7.61 1.10 -5.60
CA TYR A 103 7.59 1.46 -7.02
C TYR A 103 6.52 0.71 -7.81
N ILE A 104 6.09 1.27 -8.94
CA ILE A 104 5.22 0.57 -9.90
C ILE A 104 6.09 -0.31 -10.78
N CYS A 105 5.75 -1.60 -10.90
CA CYS A 105 6.45 -2.49 -11.81
C CYS A 105 5.73 -2.56 -13.18
N GLN A 106 6.46 -2.98 -14.22
CA GLN A 106 5.95 -3.03 -15.60
C GLN A 106 4.74 -3.97 -15.80
N ALA A 107 4.49 -4.88 -14.86
CA ALA A 107 3.33 -5.77 -14.88
C ALA A 107 2.03 -5.13 -14.36
N GLY A 108 2.01 -3.83 -14.09
CA GLY A 108 0.80 -3.13 -13.62
C GLY A 108 0.45 -3.47 -12.17
N THR A 109 1.47 -3.53 -11.31
CA THR A 109 1.34 -3.74 -9.85
C THR A 109 2.29 -2.83 -9.10
N ILE A 110 2.07 -2.64 -7.80
CA ILE A 110 2.94 -1.87 -6.92
C ILE A 110 3.80 -2.85 -6.14
N MET A 111 5.09 -2.56 -6.04
CA MET A 111 6.09 -3.37 -5.35
C MET A 111 6.58 -2.64 -4.11
N ILE A 112 6.58 -3.34 -2.98
CA ILE A 112 7.34 -2.96 -1.79
C ILE A 112 8.59 -3.84 -1.79
N ASP A 113 9.76 -3.21 -1.82
CA ASP A 113 11.06 -3.87 -1.80
C ASP A 113 11.62 -3.94 -0.39
N CYS A 114 11.79 -5.16 0.13
CA CYS A 114 12.36 -5.46 1.44
C CYS A 114 13.68 -6.25 1.34
N ARG A 115 14.36 -6.23 0.18
CA ARG A 115 15.69 -6.84 0.01
C ARG A 115 16.73 -6.15 0.91
N ASN A 116 17.89 -6.76 1.10
CA ASN A 116 19.00 -6.16 1.84
C ASN A 116 20.13 -5.80 0.87
#